data_AF-A0A1X6P3C1-F1
#
_entry.id   AF-A0A1X6P3C1-F1
#
_cell.length_a   1.000
_cell.length_b   1.000
_cell.length_c   1.000
_cell.angle_alpha   90.00
_cell.angle_beta   90.00
_cell.angle_gamma   90.00
#
_symmetry.space_group_name_H-M   'P 1'
#
loop_
_entity.id
_entity.type
_entity.pdbx_description
1 polymer ?
#
loop_
_entity_poly.entity_id
_entity_poly.type
_entity_poly.pdbx_seq_one_letter_code
_entity_poly.pdbx_strand_id
1 'polypeptide(L)'
;MPPASPRGGISLVPPWVGYWLLFSALVSLQEAAFLYLRPRSLRGGSLAYLFPHYGVYVELDGLFADPVDRTLRLLSAASLVEVPVQLLVAVYAMPASAGLPAATLGLSVLAATVVKTGLFLAYDWPHVVDGAAGGWARLIVVGASLPWIVVPLTGMVAVHRRLRRVLGRSERKVS
;
A
#
# COMPACT_ATOMS: atom_id res chain seq x y z
N MET A 1 -28.55 33.08 1.70
CA MET A 1 -28.41 31.77 2.40
C MET A 1 -27.63 30.84 1.49
N PRO A 2 -26.47 30.31 1.89
CA PRO A 2 -25.87 29.20 1.17
C PRO A 2 -26.79 27.97 1.28
N PRO A 3 -26.95 27.17 0.20
CA PRO A 3 -27.79 25.99 0.24
C PRO A 3 -27.25 25.01 1.29
N ALA A 4 -28.16 24.45 2.08
CA ALA A 4 -27.85 23.41 3.05
C ALA A 4 -27.10 22.26 2.35
N SER A 5 -25.92 21.91 2.85
CA SER A 5 -25.20 20.72 2.38
C SER A 5 -26.10 19.50 2.59
N PRO A 6 -26.23 18.59 1.60
CA PRO A 6 -27.03 17.39 1.77
C PRO A 6 -26.47 16.57 2.94
N ARG A 7 -27.23 16.55 4.03
CA ARG A 7 -26.99 15.71 5.19
C ARG A 7 -27.06 14.23 4.75
N GLY A 8 -25.99 13.47 4.99
CA GLY A 8 -26.06 12.01 5.14
C GLY A 8 -25.79 11.12 3.92
N GLY A 9 -24.95 11.54 2.96
CA GLY A 9 -24.43 10.64 1.93
C GLY A 9 -23.54 9.53 2.53
N ILE A 10 -23.72 8.27 2.13
CA ILE A 10 -22.77 7.21 2.48
C ILE A 10 -21.51 7.44 1.64
N SER A 11 -20.41 7.88 2.26
CA SER A 11 -19.09 7.94 1.63
C SER A 11 -18.76 6.61 0.94
N LEU A 12 -18.40 6.62 -0.35
CA LEU A 12 -18.12 5.40 -1.11
C LEU A 12 -16.84 4.71 -0.63
N VAL A 13 -15.91 5.47 -0.04
CA VAL A 13 -14.67 4.95 0.54
C VAL A 13 -14.83 4.88 2.07
N PRO A 14 -14.72 3.69 2.69
CA PRO A 14 -14.69 3.59 4.15
C PRO A 14 -13.53 4.37 4.77
N PRO A 15 -13.71 5.08 5.90
CA PRO A 15 -12.63 5.81 6.57
C PRO A 15 -11.41 4.93 6.91
N TRP A 16 -11.63 3.67 7.28
CA TRP A 16 -10.55 2.72 7.55
C TRP A 16 -9.70 2.43 6.31
N VAL A 17 -10.29 2.41 5.11
CA VAL A 17 -9.53 2.30 3.85
C VAL A 17 -8.68 3.55 3.64
N GLY A 18 -9.23 4.73 3.96
CA GLY A 18 -8.47 5.98 3.97
C GLY A 18 -7.26 5.94 4.91
N TYR A 19 -7.44 5.48 6.16
CA TYR A 19 -6.34 5.32 7.11
C TYR A 19 -5.29 4.31 6.63
N TRP A 20 -5.74 3.19 6.05
CA TRP A 20 -4.83 2.20 5.46
C TRP A 20 -4.01 2.79 4.32
N LEU A 21 -4.62 3.56 3.41
CA LEU A 21 -3.92 4.18 2.29
C LEU A 21 -2.95 5.28 2.76
N LEU A 22 -3.29 6.04 3.79
CA LEU A 22 -2.35 6.98 4.41
C LEU A 22 -1.15 6.24 5.01
N PHE A 23 -1.39 5.18 5.78
CA PHE A 23 -0.34 4.34 6.33
C PHE A 23 0.54 3.73 5.22
N SER A 24 -0.10 3.23 4.15
CA SER A 24 0.57 2.66 2.97
C SER A 24 1.51 3.64 2.30
N ALA A 25 1.09 4.90 2.17
CA ALA A 25 1.89 5.96 1.58
C ALA A 25 3.15 6.26 2.41
N LEU A 26 3.00 6.34 3.74
CA LEU A 26 4.11 6.59 4.65
C LEU A 26 5.15 5.46 4.63
N VAL A 27 4.69 4.21 4.64
CA VAL A 27 5.59 3.05 4.53
C VAL A 27 6.30 3.02 3.18
N SER A 28 5.58 3.24 2.09
CA SER A 28 6.15 3.25 0.73
C SER A 28 7.21 4.33 0.55
N LEU A 29 6.97 5.54 1.09
CA LEU A 29 7.96 6.62 1.10
C LEU A 29 9.22 6.24 1.86
N GLN A 30 9.06 5.57 3.00
CA GLN A 30 10.18 5.19 3.84
C GLN A 30 10.98 4.02 3.25
N GLU A 31 10.32 3.05 2.61
CA GLU A 31 10.96 1.98 1.82
C GLU A 31 11.78 2.57 0.66
N ALA A 32 11.17 3.46 -0.12
CA ALA A 32 11.87 4.10 -1.22
C ALA A 32 13.04 4.94 -0.73
N ALA A 33 12.87 5.72 0.34
CA ALA A 33 13.97 6.45 0.94
C ALA A 33 15.10 5.51 1.38
N PHE A 34 14.78 4.36 1.98
CA PHE A 34 15.78 3.36 2.32
C PHE A 34 16.52 2.84 1.07
N LEU A 35 15.80 2.43 0.04
CA LEU A 35 16.37 1.81 -1.17
C LEU A 35 17.19 2.79 -2.04
N TYR A 36 16.66 4.00 -2.27
CA TYR A 36 17.27 4.98 -3.16
C TYR A 36 18.41 5.77 -2.50
N LEU A 37 18.49 5.79 -1.17
CA LEU A 37 19.60 6.42 -0.44
C LEU A 37 20.75 5.44 -0.15
N ARG A 38 20.68 4.19 -0.62
CA ARG A 38 21.80 3.25 -0.50
C ARG A 38 23.04 3.78 -1.25
N PRO A 39 24.27 3.56 -0.73
CA PRO A 39 24.58 2.79 0.47
C PRO A 39 24.50 3.59 1.78
N ARG A 40 24.18 4.90 1.75
CA ARG A 40 24.18 5.75 2.96
C ARG A 40 23.14 5.30 3.99
N SER A 41 22.04 4.68 3.56
CA SER A 41 20.99 4.12 4.40
C SER A 41 21.30 2.73 4.96
N LEU A 42 22.30 2.02 4.43
CA LEU A 42 22.72 0.71 4.94
C LEU A 42 23.54 0.85 6.24
N ARG A 43 23.70 -0.24 6.99
CA ARG A 43 24.53 -0.27 8.20
C ARG A 43 25.94 0.25 7.93
N GLY A 44 26.42 1.13 8.81
CA GLY A 44 27.69 1.85 8.64
C GLY A 44 27.63 3.10 7.76
N GLY A 45 26.50 3.34 7.07
CA GLY A 45 26.26 4.56 6.31
C GLY A 45 25.81 5.75 7.16
N SER A 46 25.99 6.97 6.63
CA SER A 46 25.70 8.22 7.33
C SER A 46 24.21 8.45 7.64
N LEU A 47 23.30 7.74 6.97
CA LEU A 47 21.84 7.84 7.12
C LEU A 47 21.22 6.59 7.75
N ALA A 48 22.02 5.61 8.18
CA ALA A 48 21.54 4.33 8.71
C ALA A 48 20.58 4.48 9.90
N TYR A 49 20.81 5.51 10.73
CA TYR A 49 20.01 5.79 11.92
C TYR A 49 18.54 6.16 11.61
N LEU A 50 18.22 6.57 10.37
CA LEU A 50 16.84 6.85 9.93
C LEU A 50 16.07 5.57 9.59
N PHE A 51 16.75 4.43 9.46
CA PHE A 51 16.18 3.17 8.97
C PHE A 51 16.47 1.96 9.89
N PRO A 52 16.27 2.08 11.22
CA PRO A 52 16.68 1.04 12.16
C PRO A 52 15.98 -0.31 11.93
N HIS A 53 14.69 -0.28 11.59
CA HIS A 53 13.88 -1.47 11.28
C HIS A 53 14.29 -2.15 9.97
N TYR A 54 14.77 -1.40 8.96
CA TYR A 54 15.34 -2.00 7.76
C TYR A 54 16.68 -2.69 8.03
N GLY A 55 17.42 -2.23 9.05
CA GLY A 55 18.60 -2.94 9.54
C GLY A 55 18.30 -4.36 10.01
N VAL A 56 17.08 -4.66 10.48
CA VAL A 56 16.62 -6.02 10.82
C VAL A 56 16.20 -6.77 9.55
N TYR A 57 15.47 -6.11 8.65
CA TYR A 57 15.04 -6.72 7.37
C TYR A 57 16.22 -7.20 6.53
N VAL A 58 17.30 -6.43 6.46
CA VAL A 58 18.53 -6.79 5.72
C VAL A 58 19.16 -8.10 6.24
N GLU A 59 18.98 -8.44 7.51
CA GLU A 59 19.48 -9.70 8.07
C GLU A 59 18.60 -10.90 7.71
N LEU A 60 17.29 -10.64 7.54
CA LEU A 60 16.28 -11.66 7.27
C LEU A 60 16.09 -11.92 5.78
N ASP A 61 16.26 -10.87 4.96
CA ASP A 61 15.98 -10.84 3.54
C ASP A 61 17.21 -10.31 2.79
N GLY A 62 17.89 -11.22 2.11
CA GLY A 62 19.09 -10.93 1.33
C GLY A 62 18.84 -9.96 0.17
N LEU A 63 17.61 -9.86 -0.33
CA LEU A 63 17.26 -8.93 -1.39
C LEU A 63 17.34 -7.47 -0.89
N PHE A 64 17.01 -7.22 0.38
CA PHE A 64 17.21 -5.91 1.00
C PHE A 64 18.68 -5.61 1.29
N ALA A 65 19.55 -6.62 1.34
CA ALA A 65 20.99 -6.42 1.51
C ALA A 65 21.68 -5.98 0.20
N ASP A 66 21.14 -6.35 -0.96
CA ASP A 66 21.73 -6.02 -2.26
C ASP A 66 21.60 -4.51 -2.58
N PRO A 67 22.70 -3.74 -2.67
CA PRO A 67 22.65 -2.31 -2.97
C PRO A 67 22.38 -2.01 -4.46
N VAL A 68 22.51 -2.99 -5.35
CA VAL A 68 22.43 -2.83 -6.80
C VAL A 68 21.28 -3.60 -7.44
N ASP A 69 20.42 -4.24 -6.67
CA ASP A 69 19.26 -4.92 -7.25
C ASP A 69 18.31 -3.92 -7.95
N ARG A 70 18.03 -4.18 -9.22
CA ARG A 70 17.23 -3.29 -10.08
C ARG A 70 15.74 -3.59 -9.95
N THR A 71 15.38 -4.84 -9.67
CA THR A 71 13.98 -5.29 -9.63
C THR A 71 13.28 -4.77 -8.40
N LEU A 72 13.91 -4.89 -7.22
CA LEU A 72 13.44 -4.34 -5.96
C LEU A 72 13.29 -2.82 -6.04
N ARG A 73 14.27 -2.13 -6.65
CA ARG A 73 14.14 -0.68 -6.89
C ARG A 73 12.98 -0.34 -7.83
N LEU A 74 12.74 -1.14 -8.87
CA LEU A 74 11.62 -0.92 -9.78
C LEU A 74 10.27 -1.14 -9.07
N LEU A 75 10.15 -2.19 -8.25
CA LEU A 75 8.96 -2.43 -7.44
C LEU A 75 8.72 -1.29 -6.43
N SER A 76 9.78 -0.74 -5.84
CA SER A 76 9.68 0.43 -4.96
C SER A 76 9.36 1.73 -5.71
N ALA A 77 9.87 1.92 -6.93
CA ALA A 77 9.42 3.01 -7.81
C ALA A 77 7.92 2.89 -8.12
N ALA A 78 7.40 1.69 -8.35
CA ALA A 78 5.97 1.49 -8.53
C ALA A 78 5.20 1.90 -7.26
N SER A 79 5.70 1.56 -6.06
CA SER A 79 5.15 2.06 -4.79
C SER A 79 5.15 3.59 -4.71
N LEU A 80 6.23 4.27 -5.14
CA LEU A 80 6.29 5.73 -5.18
C LEU A 80 5.26 6.35 -6.11
N VAL A 81 4.97 5.72 -7.26
CA VAL A 81 3.92 6.17 -8.19
C VAL A 81 2.52 6.03 -7.57
N GLU A 82 2.32 5.05 -6.70
CA GLU A 82 1.06 4.88 -5.97
C GLU A 82 0.85 5.97 -4.90
N VAL A 83 1.92 6.48 -4.27
CA VAL A 83 1.85 7.41 -3.12
C VAL A 83 0.93 8.61 -3.36
N PRO A 84 1.02 9.39 -4.47
CA PRO A 84 0.11 10.51 -4.71
C PRO A 84 -1.36 10.08 -4.74
N VAL A 85 -1.66 8.92 -5.32
CA VAL A 85 -3.02 8.38 -5.42
C VAL A 85 -3.51 7.92 -4.04
N GLN A 86 -2.65 7.23 -3.26
CA GLN A 86 -2.96 6.80 -1.90
C GLN A 86 -3.29 8.01 -1.01
N LEU A 87 -2.47 9.06 -1.04
CA LEU A 87 -2.67 10.29 -0.28
C LEU A 87 -3.95 11.02 -0.71
N LEU A 88 -4.20 11.11 -2.02
CA LEU A 88 -5.41 11.75 -2.56
C LEU A 88 -6.67 11.03 -2.06
N VAL A 89 -6.71 9.69 -2.18
CA VAL A 89 -7.84 8.89 -1.71
C VAL A 89 -7.98 8.97 -0.19
N ALA A 90 -6.88 8.97 0.56
CA ALA A 90 -6.90 9.12 2.01
C ALA A 90 -7.53 10.45 2.44
N VAL A 91 -7.13 11.56 1.81
CA VAL A 91 -7.71 12.89 2.06
C VAL A 91 -9.19 12.93 1.72
N TYR A 92 -9.62 12.31 0.62
CA TYR A 92 -11.05 12.28 0.25
C TYR A 92 -11.89 11.29 1.07
N ALA A 93 -11.28 10.27 1.67
CA ALA A 93 -11.97 9.27 2.48
C ALA A 93 -12.26 9.75 3.91
N MET A 94 -11.54 10.75 4.41
CA MET A 94 -11.72 11.29 5.77
C MET A 94 -12.99 12.15 5.92
N PRO A 95 -13.37 13.01 4.95
CA PRO A 95 -14.69 13.64 4.92
C PRO A 95 -15.80 12.65 4.54
N ALA A 96 -17.03 12.91 4.98
CA ALA A 96 -18.21 12.09 4.66
C ALA A 96 -18.67 12.15 3.18
N SER A 97 -17.81 12.58 2.25
CA SER A 97 -18.17 12.95 0.87
C SER A 97 -17.37 12.22 -0.22
N ALA A 98 -16.66 11.12 0.08
CA ALA A 98 -15.91 10.39 -0.94
C ALA A 98 -16.85 9.90 -2.07
N GLY A 99 -16.77 10.55 -3.22
CA GLY A 99 -17.58 10.28 -4.41
C GLY A 99 -16.98 9.22 -5.31
N LEU A 100 -17.58 9.05 -6.50
CA LEU A 100 -17.16 8.06 -7.50
C LEU A 100 -15.66 8.16 -7.87
N PRO A 101 -15.06 9.36 -8.06
CA PRO A 101 -13.64 9.45 -8.40
C PRO A 101 -12.72 8.85 -7.32
N ALA A 102 -12.99 9.14 -6.04
CA ALA A 102 -12.22 8.60 -4.93
C ALA A 102 -12.39 7.07 -4.80
N ALA A 103 -13.59 6.54 -5.08
CA ALA A 103 -13.85 5.11 -5.09
C ALA A 103 -13.08 4.40 -6.23
N THR A 104 -13.06 4.97 -7.44
CA THR A 104 -12.31 4.42 -8.58
C THR A 104 -10.81 4.43 -8.31
N LEU A 105 -10.26 5.56 -7.88
CA LEU A 105 -8.85 5.67 -7.54
C LEU A 105 -8.46 4.73 -6.39
N GLY A 106 -9.32 4.62 -5.37
CA GLY A 106 -9.15 3.68 -4.26
C GLY A 106 -9.09 2.24 -4.73
N LEU A 107 -10.02 1.81 -5.60
CA LEU A 107 -9.99 0.46 -6.18
C LEU A 107 -8.72 0.21 -6.99
N SER A 108 -8.31 1.17 -7.83
CA SER A 108 -7.11 1.05 -8.66
C SER A 108 -5.85 0.87 -7.81
N VAL A 109 -5.67 1.69 -6.77
CA VAL A 109 -4.45 1.64 -5.96
C VAL A 109 -4.40 0.44 -5.02
N LEU A 110 -5.56 -0.02 -4.51
CA LEU A 110 -5.66 -1.25 -3.74
C LEU A 110 -5.31 -2.46 -4.62
N ALA A 111 -5.82 -2.52 -5.85
CA ALA A 111 -5.50 -3.58 -6.80
C ALA A 111 -4.01 -3.58 -7.20
N ALA A 112 -3.45 -2.39 -7.48
CA ALA A 112 -2.03 -2.23 -7.78
C ALA A 112 -1.14 -2.74 -6.63
N THR A 113 -1.50 -2.43 -5.38
CA THR A 113 -0.80 -2.92 -4.18
C THR A 113 -0.79 -4.45 -4.12
N VAL A 114 -1.93 -5.12 -4.38
CA VAL A 114 -2.02 -6.59 -4.38
C VAL A 114 -1.12 -7.19 -5.45
N VAL A 115 -1.19 -6.67 -6.67
CA VAL A 115 -0.39 -7.18 -7.80
C VAL A 115 1.09 -7.00 -7.52
N LYS A 116 1.50 -5.79 -7.12
CA LYS A 116 2.89 -5.47 -6.78
C LYS A 116 3.43 -6.35 -5.66
N THR A 117 2.65 -6.57 -4.60
CA THR A 117 3.06 -7.45 -3.49
C THR A 117 3.20 -8.90 -3.95
N GLY A 118 2.30 -9.37 -4.82
CA GLY A 118 2.42 -10.69 -5.43
C GLY A 118 3.68 -10.84 -6.29
N LEU A 119 4.02 -9.82 -7.08
CA LEU A 119 5.25 -9.78 -7.88
C LEU A 119 6.50 -9.74 -6.99
N PHE A 120 6.48 -8.94 -5.92
CA PHE A 120 7.55 -8.93 -4.93
C PHE A 120 7.78 -10.32 -4.35
N LEU A 121 6.75 -10.98 -3.81
CA LEU A 121 6.88 -12.31 -3.22
C LEU A 121 7.34 -13.37 -4.23
N ALA A 122 6.87 -13.31 -5.48
CA ALA A 122 7.29 -14.23 -6.52
C ALA A 122 8.77 -14.05 -6.90
N TYR A 123 9.24 -12.81 -6.95
CA TYR A 123 10.62 -12.47 -7.27
C TYR A 123 11.57 -12.73 -6.11
N ASP A 124 11.14 -12.41 -4.90
CA ASP A 124 11.91 -12.56 -3.67
C ASP A 124 12.04 -14.02 -3.23
N TRP A 125 11.13 -14.89 -3.69
CA TRP A 125 11.09 -16.31 -3.32
C TRP A 125 12.46 -17.01 -3.28
N PRO A 126 13.35 -16.91 -4.30
CA PRO A 126 14.67 -17.54 -4.25
C PRO A 126 15.60 -16.92 -3.19
N HIS A 127 15.52 -15.61 -2.93
CA HIS A 127 16.38 -14.89 -1.98
C HIS A 127 16.06 -15.25 -0.53
N VAL A 128 14.80 -15.57 -0.26
CA VAL A 128 14.33 -16.03 1.06
C VAL A 128 14.45 -17.55 1.20
N VAL A 129 14.42 -18.30 0.08
CA VAL A 129 14.59 -19.76 0.07
C VAL A 129 16.05 -20.16 0.22
N ASP A 130 16.94 -19.54 -0.53
CA ASP A 130 18.37 -19.86 -0.57
C ASP A 130 19.21 -18.96 0.34
N GLY A 131 18.58 -18.01 1.03
CA GLY A 131 19.20 -17.05 1.93
C GLY A 131 19.71 -17.64 3.25
N ALA A 132 20.74 -16.99 3.81
CA ALA A 132 21.46 -17.43 5.02
C ALA A 132 20.60 -17.53 6.31
N ALA A 133 19.42 -16.90 6.34
CA ALA A 133 18.56 -16.82 7.52
C ALA A 133 17.62 -18.04 7.72
N GLY A 134 17.58 -18.98 6.75
CA GLY A 134 16.85 -20.25 6.87
C GLY A 134 15.32 -20.13 6.83
N GLY A 135 14.62 -21.24 7.14
CA GLY A 135 13.17 -21.35 6.97
C GLY A 135 12.32 -20.40 7.84
N TRP A 136 12.83 -19.91 8.98
CA TRP A 136 12.09 -19.00 9.86
C TRP A 136 12.02 -17.57 9.32
N ALA A 137 13.07 -17.09 8.63
CA ALA A 137 13.03 -15.80 7.95
C ALA A 137 11.93 -15.75 6.89
N ARG A 138 11.65 -16.87 6.23
CA ARG A 138 10.53 -17.00 5.27
C ARG A 138 9.18 -16.66 5.89
N LEU A 139 8.93 -17.18 7.09
CA LEU A 139 7.66 -16.93 7.78
C LEU A 139 7.52 -15.45 8.15
N ILE A 140 8.62 -14.77 8.46
CA ILE A 140 8.62 -13.34 8.79
C ILE A 140 8.39 -12.51 7.53
N VAL A 141 9.13 -12.75 6.44
CA VAL A 141 8.99 -11.99 5.19
C VAL A 141 7.59 -12.15 4.61
N VAL A 142 7.14 -13.41 4.43
CA VAL A 142 5.78 -13.69 3.95
C VAL A 142 4.75 -13.11 4.91
N GLY A 143 4.92 -13.34 6.21
CA GLY A 143 4.00 -12.84 7.24
C GLY A 143 3.87 -11.31 7.24
N ALA A 144 4.96 -10.59 6.98
CA ALA A 144 4.97 -9.15 6.88
C ALA A 144 4.45 -8.62 5.53
N SER A 145 4.51 -9.43 4.46
CA SER A 145 3.87 -9.12 3.18
C SER A 145 2.35 -9.37 3.19
N LEU A 146 1.84 -10.31 3.99
CA LEU A 146 0.41 -10.67 4.00
C LEU A 146 -0.56 -9.49 4.25
N PRO A 147 -0.31 -8.54 5.17
CA PRO A 147 -1.14 -7.35 5.33
C PRO A 147 -1.35 -6.56 4.04
N TRP A 148 -0.33 -6.48 3.17
CA TRP A 148 -0.36 -5.79 1.89
C TRP A 148 -1.16 -6.52 0.80
N ILE A 149 -1.64 -7.72 1.08
CA ILE A 149 -2.58 -8.46 0.22
C ILE A 149 -3.97 -8.44 0.86
N VAL A 150 -4.07 -8.87 2.12
CA VAL A 150 -5.34 -9.08 2.81
C VAL A 150 -6.09 -7.76 3.02
N VAL A 151 -5.40 -6.72 3.48
CA VAL A 151 -6.05 -5.43 3.77
C VAL A 151 -6.50 -4.73 2.48
N PRO A 152 -5.68 -4.70 1.40
CA PRO A 152 -6.16 -4.17 0.11
C PRO A 152 -7.33 -4.93 -0.50
N LEU A 153 -7.32 -6.27 -0.47
CA LEU A 153 -8.44 -7.08 -0.98
C LEU A 153 -9.73 -6.83 -0.19
N THR A 154 -9.66 -6.78 1.14
CA THR A 154 -10.83 -6.47 1.97
C THR A 154 -11.30 -5.03 1.75
N GLY A 155 -10.38 -4.10 1.46
CA GLY A 155 -10.68 -2.72 1.07
C GLY A 155 -11.44 -2.66 -0.25
N MET A 156 -11.00 -3.42 -1.26
CA MET A 156 -11.67 -3.52 -2.56
C MET A 156 -13.11 -4.02 -2.38
N VAL A 157 -13.30 -5.08 -1.59
CA VAL A 157 -14.64 -5.61 -1.27
C VAL A 157 -15.50 -4.57 -0.56
N ALA A 158 -14.94 -3.82 0.39
CA ALA A 158 -15.67 -2.81 1.14
C ALA A 158 -16.11 -1.63 0.27
N VAL A 159 -15.23 -1.10 -0.57
CA VAL A 159 -15.53 -0.02 -1.53
C VAL A 159 -16.57 -0.51 -2.56
N HIS A 160 -16.37 -1.70 -3.13
CA HIS A 160 -17.29 -2.27 -4.10
C HIS A 160 -18.70 -2.48 -3.52
N ARG A 161 -18.82 -2.97 -2.28
CA ARG A 161 -20.12 -3.12 -1.59
C ARG A 161 -20.83 -1.76 -1.42
N ARG A 162 -20.12 -0.68 -1.12
CA ARG A 162 -20.71 0.67 -1.01
C ARG A 162 -21.14 1.21 -2.37
N LEU A 163 -20.31 1.00 -3.41
CA LEU A 163 -20.64 1.37 -4.79
C LEU A 163 -21.94 0.72 -5.27
N ARG A 164 -22.08 -0.61 -5.11
CA ARG A 164 -23.31 -1.33 -5.50
C ARG A 164 -24.56 -0.81 -4.81
N ARG A 165 -24.47 -0.43 -3.54
CA ARG A 165 -25.61 0.13 -2.78
C ARG A 165 -26.08 1.46 -3.34
N VAL A 166 -25.15 2.29 -3.84
CA VAL A 166 -25.49 3.59 -4.44
C VAL A 166 -26.06 3.41 -5.84
N LEU A 167 -25.44 2.58 -6.68
CA LEU A 167 -25.93 2.29 -8.03
C LEU A 167 -27.32 1.65 -8.02
N GLY A 168 -27.56 0.63 -7.19
CA GLY A 168 -28.87 -0.02 -7.10
C GLY A 168 -29.97 0.87 -6.49
N ARG A 169 -29.62 1.96 -5.80
CA ARG A 169 -30.60 3.00 -5.38
C ARG A 169 -30.95 3.95 -6.54
N SER A 170 -30.01 4.18 -7.45
CA SER A 170 -30.23 5.00 -8.64
C SER A 170 -31.21 4.33 -9.60
N GLU A 171 -31.04 3.03 -9.84
CA GLU A 171 -31.90 2.24 -10.74
C GLU A 171 -33.37 2.24 -10.27
N ARG A 172 -33.62 2.06 -8.96
CA ARG A 172 -34.97 2.09 -8.37
C ARG A 172 -35.67 3.45 -8.39
N LYS A 173 -34.96 4.55 -8.62
CA LYS A 173 -35.57 5.89 -8.74
C LYS A 173 -36.02 6.21 -10.16
N VAL A 174 -35.56 5.43 -11.14
CA VAL A 174 -35.83 5.64 -12.57
C VAL A 174 -36.96 4.73 -13.07
N SER A 175 -37.26 3.64 -12.35
CA SER A 175 -38.45 2.79 -12.53
C SER A 175 -39.67 3.36 -11.80
#